data_AF-A0A3C0BEG3-F1
#
_entry.id   AF-A0A3C0BEG3-F1
#
_cell.length_a   1.000
_cell.length_b   1.000
_cell.length_c   1.000
_cell.angle_alpha   90.00
_cell.angle_beta   90.00
_cell.angle_gamma   90.00
#
_symmetry.space_group_name_H-M   'P 1'
#
loop_
_entity.id
_entity.type
_entity.pdbx_description
1 polymer ?
#
loop_
_entity_poly.entity_id
_entity_poly.type
_entity_poly.pdbx_seq_one_letter_code
_entity_poly.pdbx_strand_id
1 'polypeptide(L)' 'KKEVFKEKNPADIFLPRTNVSSNYVFSRNTDFFAYPNNYNYYVNYYRNTFQHGGISMEEMLIPFITLKAK' A
#
# COMPACT_ATOMS: atom_id res chain seq x y z
N LYS A 1 -12.73 4.69 10.53
CA LYS A 1 -12.51 3.31 10.00
C LYS A 1 -12.55 3.23 8.46
N LYS A 2 -13.01 4.26 7.73
CA LYS A 2 -13.13 4.24 6.26
C LYS A 2 -11.86 4.64 5.49
N GLU A 3 -10.83 5.16 6.16
CA GLU A 3 -9.71 5.85 5.51
C GLU A 3 -8.56 4.93 5.10
N VAL A 4 -8.41 3.76 5.74
CA VAL A 4 -7.33 2.80 5.45
C VAL A 4 -7.88 1.41 5.25
N PHE A 5 -7.17 0.59 4.47
CA PHE A 5 -7.39 -0.85 4.49
C PHE A 5 -6.51 -1.46 5.58
N LYS A 6 -7.13 -2.18 6.52
CA LYS A 6 -6.44 -2.85 7.63
C LYS A 6 -6.85 -4.30 7.66
N GLU A 7 -5.87 -5.18 7.61
CA GLU A 7 -6.05 -6.62 7.78
C GLU A 7 -5.36 -7.08 9.05
N LYS A 8 -6.10 -7.81 9.89
CA LYS A 8 -5.61 -8.37 11.14
C LYS A 8 -5.12 -9.81 11.00
N ASN A 9 -5.58 -10.51 9.98
CA ASN A 9 -5.15 -11.85 9.65
C ASN A 9 -4.47 -11.85 8.27
N PRO A 10 -3.13 -11.71 8.20
CA PRO A 10 -2.40 -11.57 6.94
C PRO A 10 -2.68 -12.69 5.93
N ALA A 11 -3.00 -13.90 6.41
CA ALA A 11 -3.31 -15.05 5.55
C ALA A 11 -4.55 -14.82 4.67
N ASP A 12 -5.52 -14.02 5.12
CA ASP A 12 -6.76 -13.74 4.37
C ASP A 12 -6.51 -12.90 3.10
N ILE A 13 -5.33 -12.25 3.04
CA ILE A 13 -4.86 -11.48 1.88
C ILE A 13 -3.56 -12.05 1.30
N PHE A 14 -3.27 -13.32 1.57
CA PHE A 14 -2.09 -14.03 1.05
C PHE A 14 -0.74 -13.42 1.45
N LEU A 15 -0.68 -12.68 2.56
CA LEU A 15 0.55 -12.13 3.12
C LEU A 15 1.11 -13.01 4.26
N PRO A 16 2.44 -12.99 4.47
CA PRO A 16 3.06 -13.81 5.50
C PRO A 16 2.66 -13.37 6.91
N ARG A 17 2.53 -14.35 7.82
CA ARG A 17 2.34 -14.12 9.26
C ARG A 17 3.69 -14.24 9.97
N THR A 18 4.42 -13.13 10.05
CA THR A 18 5.74 -13.12 10.72
C THR A 18 5.63 -13.43 12.22
N ASN A 19 4.52 -13.08 12.86
CA ASN A 19 4.17 -13.48 14.22
C ASN A 19 2.64 -13.55 14.38
N VAL A 20 2.17 -14.05 15.54
CA VAL A 20 0.73 -14.21 15.83
C VAL A 20 -0.02 -12.87 15.80
N SER A 21 0.67 -11.77 16.11
CA SER A 21 0.13 -10.41 16.17
C SER A 21 0.37 -9.56 14.91
N SER A 22 0.84 -10.17 13.81
CA SER A 22 1.13 -9.42 12.58
C SER A 22 -0.15 -8.81 12.02
N ASN A 23 -0.13 -7.50 11.76
CA ASN A 23 -1.20 -6.77 11.10
C ASN A 23 -0.61 -5.98 9.94
N TYR A 24 -1.38 -5.83 8.86
CA TYR A 24 -1.01 -4.98 7.73
C TYR A 24 -1.99 -3.83 7.60
N VAL A 25 -1.47 -2.66 7.24
CA VAL A 25 -2.26 -1.46 6.99
C VAL A 25 -1.74 -0.82 5.71
N PHE A 26 -2.66 -0.52 4.81
CA PHE A 26 -2.36 0.09 3.52
C PHE A 26 -3.15 1.39 3.38
N SER A 27 -2.49 2.42 2.84
CA SER A 27 -3.17 3.62 2.39
C SER A 27 -3.91 3.34 1.08
N ARG A 28 -4.84 4.22 0.70
CA ARG A 28 -5.67 4.09 -0.50
C ARG A 28 -5.45 5.30 -1.40
N ASN A 29 -5.61 5.11 -2.71
CA ASN A 29 -5.57 6.20 -3.68
C ASN A 29 -4.31 7.09 -3.51
N THR A 30 -4.50 8.39 -3.28
CA THR A 30 -3.43 9.38 -3.09
C THR A 30 -3.08 9.61 -1.62
N ASP A 31 -3.61 8.80 -0.70
CA ASP A 31 -3.33 8.91 0.73
C ASP A 31 -1.97 8.30 1.06
N PHE A 32 -1.29 8.86 2.05
CA PHE A 32 -0.01 8.36 2.55
C PHE A 32 0.03 8.42 4.07
N PHE A 33 0.88 7.59 4.67
CA PHE A 33 1.14 7.65 6.10
C PHE A 33 2.18 8.71 6.41
N ALA A 34 1.82 9.65 7.28
CA ALA A 34 2.75 10.61 7.85
C ALA A 34 2.76 10.46 9.37
N TYR A 35 3.93 10.68 9.98
CA TYR A 35 4.02 10.71 11.44
C TYR A 35 3.20 11.88 11.98
N PRO A 36 2.32 11.64 12.97
CA PRO A 36 1.53 12.72 13.56
C PRO A 36 2.43 13.71 14.29
N ASN A 37 3.49 13.21 14.91
CA ASN A 37 4.56 14.02 15.48
C ASN A 37 5.36 14.64 14.33
N ASN A 38 5.42 15.97 14.30
CA ASN A 38 6.08 16.76 13.26
C ASN A 38 5.49 16.57 11.84
N TYR A 39 4.16 16.50 11.74
CA TYR A 39 3.43 16.37 10.47
C TYR A 39 3.92 17.34 9.38
N ASN A 40 4.06 18.63 9.69
CA ASN A 40 4.45 19.65 8.72
C ASN A 40 5.83 19.40 8.09
N TYR A 41 6.75 18.76 8.81
CA TYR A 41 8.03 18.36 8.25
C TYR A 41 7.86 17.17 7.30
N TYR A 42 7.16 16.12 7.75
CA TYR A 42 7.04 14.87 6.98
C TYR A 42 6.12 14.99 5.77
N VAL A 43 5.03 15.76 5.85
CA VAL A 43 4.04 15.91 4.77
C VAL A 43 4.67 16.45 3.48
N ASN A 44 5.68 17.32 3.59
CA ASN A 44 6.32 17.93 2.44
C ASN A 44 7.17 16.95 1.62
N TYR A 45 7.57 15.80 2.18
CA TYR A 45 8.30 14.77 1.42
C TYR A 45 7.39 13.93 0.52
N TYR A 46 6.13 13.74 0.92
CA TYR A 46 5.20 12.82 0.25
C TYR A 46 4.12 13.54 -0.55
N ARG A 47 3.77 14.78 -0.16
CA ARG A 47 2.74 15.56 -0.85
C ARG A 47 3.22 15.94 -2.24
N ASN A 48 2.35 15.75 -3.23
CA ASN A 48 2.61 16.05 -4.65
C ASN A 48 3.80 15.28 -5.24
N THR A 49 4.23 14.19 -4.61
CA THR A 49 5.21 13.27 -5.17
C THR A 49 4.53 11.98 -5.58
N PHE A 50 5.17 11.23 -6.47
CA PHE A 50 4.67 9.94 -6.89
C PHE A 50 5.04 8.88 -5.85
N GLN A 51 4.02 8.28 -5.23
CA GLN A 51 4.17 7.26 -4.20
C GLN A 51 3.67 5.92 -4.72
N HIS A 52 4.24 4.85 -4.17
CA HIS A 52 3.90 3.47 -4.47
C HIS A 52 3.85 2.61 -3.20
N GLY A 53 3.39 1.37 -3.33
CA GLY A 53 3.24 0.43 -2.23
C GLY A 53 1.84 0.44 -1.62
N GLY A 54 0.90 1.15 -2.25
CA GLY A 54 -0.51 1.09 -1.94
C GLY A 54 -1.17 -0.16 -2.53
N ILE A 55 -2.50 -0.19 -2.42
CA ILE A 55 -3.35 -1.25 -2.95
C ILE A 55 -4.30 -0.71 -4.03
N SER A 56 -3.88 0.34 -4.74
CA SER A 56 -4.64 0.85 -5.89
C SER A 56 -4.68 -0.20 -7.00
N MET A 57 -5.68 -0.10 -7.89
CA MET A 57 -5.85 -1.09 -8.96
C MET A 57 -4.65 -1.08 -9.90
N GLU A 58 -4.10 0.10 -10.16
CA GLU A 58 -2.95 0.36 -11.00
C GLU A 58 -1.65 -0.21 -10.41
N GLU A 59 -1.56 -0.33 -9.08
CA GLU A 59 -0.41 -0.94 -8.40
C GLU A 59 -0.53 -2.47 -8.30
N MET A 60 -1.76 -2.99 -8.20
CA MET A 60 -2.02 -4.42 -8.05
C MET A 60 -2.05 -5.17 -9.39
N LEU A 61 -2.48 -4.51 -10.47
CA LEU A 61 -2.57 -5.12 -11.80
C LEU A 61 -1.26 -4.93 -12.58
N ILE A 62 -0.61 -6.03 -12.93
CA ILE A 62 0.60 -6.02 -13.74
C ILE A 62 0.23 -6.31 -15.20
N PRO A 63 0.42 -5.36 -16.13
CA PRO A 63 0.24 -5.64 -17.54
C PRO A 63 1.28 -6.66 -18.00
N PHE A 64 0.85 -7.68 -18.74
CA PHE A 64 1.74 -8.66 -19.33
C PHE A 64 1.38 -8.92 -20.78
N ILE A 65 2.37 -9.32 -21.57
CA ILE A 65 2.20 -9.71 -22.97
C ILE A 65 2.86 -11.06 -23.20
N THR A 66 2.34 -11.82 -24.16
CA THR A 66 2.95 -13.05 -24.66
C THR A 66 3.22 -12.91 -26.15
N LEU A 67 4.45 -13.21 -26.56
CA LEU A 67 4.88 -13.14 -27.95
C LEU A 67 5.01 -14.56 -28.51
N LYS A 68 4.56 -14.75 -29.76
CA LYS A 68 4.77 -15.98 -30.50
C LYS A 68 5.69 -15.67 -31.69
N ALA A 69 6.78 -16.45 -31.81
CA ALA A 69 7.65 -16.38 -32.98
C ALA A 69 6.89 -16.78 -34.25
N LYS A 70 7.28 -16.18 -35.37
CA LYS A 70 6.73 -16.53 -36.69
C LYS A 70 7.23 -17.89 -37.15
#